data_AF-A0A7S0B315-F1
#
_entry.id   AF-A0A7S0B315-F1
#
_cell.length_a   1.000
_cell.length_b   1.000
_cell.length_c   1.000
_cell.angle_alpha   90.00
_cell.angle_beta   90.00
_cell.angle_gamma   90.00
#
_symmetry.space_group_name_H-M   'P 1'
#
loop_
_entity.id
_entity.type
_entity.pdbx_description
1 polymer ?
#
loop_
_entity_poly.entity_id
_entity_poly.type
_entity_poly.pdbx_seq_one_letter_code
_entity_poly.pdbx_strand_id
1 'polypeptide(L)'
;TRRGQLLDNNKEPADLTDQSLRGRSAKWEQMLPEEQIIAVEGHHCSAGYLAWDIDLVLNTGRRIHFGGVNEDWRGNRYDFKAPPGKYIVQVNFSNGLCQGVECKDLALLGRLRRSQLEARLAASRQ
;
A
#
# COMPACT_ATOMS: atom_id res chain seq x y z
N THR A 1 7.30 11.23 -14.98
CA THR A 1 7.93 10.92 -13.69
C THR A 1 6.86 10.57 -12.69
N ARG A 2 6.93 9.41 -12.05
CA ARG A 2 5.98 9.03 -10.99
C ARG A 2 6.30 9.80 -9.72
N ARG A 3 5.25 10.18 -8.98
CA ARG A 3 5.35 10.88 -7.70
C ARG A 3 4.43 10.22 -6.69
N GLY A 4 4.86 10.20 -5.43
CA GLY A 4 4.07 9.79 -4.28
C GLY A 4 4.61 10.47 -3.02
N GLN A 5 4.17 10.01 -1.86
CA GLN A 5 4.67 10.48 -0.57
C GLN A 5 5.10 9.29 0.28
N LEU A 6 6.13 9.49 1.08
CA LEU A 6 6.55 8.57 2.14
C LEU A 6 6.74 9.33 3.45
N LEU A 7 6.83 8.62 4.56
CA LEU A 7 7.41 9.16 5.80
C LEU A 7 8.91 8.89 5.79
N ASP A 8 9.73 9.92 5.99
CA ASP A 8 11.17 9.76 6.14
C ASP A 8 11.55 9.23 7.54
N ASN A 9 12.85 9.07 7.81
CA ASN A 9 13.32 8.56 9.10
C ASN A 9 12.98 9.48 10.28
N ASN A 10 12.72 10.75 10.02
CA ASN A 10 12.31 11.74 11.01
C ASN A 10 10.78 11.78 11.17
N LYS A 11 10.05 10.89 10.47
CA LYS A 11 8.60 10.80 10.42
C LYS A 11 7.93 12.00 9.75
N GLU A 12 8.69 12.75 8.95
CA GLU A 12 8.16 13.87 8.16
C GLU A 12 7.73 13.38 6.77
N PRO A 13 6.65 13.95 6.18
CA PRO A 13 6.28 13.68 4.82
C PRO A 13 7.39 14.09 3.84
N ALA A 14 7.78 13.18 2.97
CA ALA A 14 8.76 13.43 1.93
C ALA A 14 8.22 13.00 0.57
N ASP A 15 8.58 13.75 -0.47
CA ASP A 15 8.22 13.41 -1.85
C ASP A 15 8.97 12.16 -2.32
N LEU A 16 8.19 11.16 -2.73
CA LEU A 16 8.69 9.97 -3.40
C LEU A 16 8.73 10.23 -4.91
N THR A 17 9.90 10.13 -5.50
CA THR A 17 10.14 10.31 -6.94
C THR A 17 10.89 9.10 -7.48
N ASP A 18 10.92 8.93 -8.81
CA ASP A 18 11.75 7.89 -9.44
C ASP A 18 13.24 8.01 -9.03
N GLN A 19 13.73 9.22 -8.73
CA GLN A 19 15.11 9.44 -8.27
C GLN A 19 15.32 9.04 -6.80
N SER A 20 14.38 9.38 -5.90
CA SER A 20 14.52 9.05 -4.47
C SER A 20 14.39 7.56 -4.19
N LEU A 21 13.71 6.79 -5.05
CA LEU A 21 13.65 5.33 -4.98
C LEU A 21 14.99 4.65 -5.32
N ARG A 22 15.74 5.17 -6.31
CA ARG A 22 17.04 4.59 -6.70
C ARG A 22 18.03 4.57 -5.54
N GLY A 23 18.04 5.63 -4.73
CA GLY A 23 18.89 5.70 -3.53
C GLY A 23 18.47 4.77 -2.39
N ARG A 24 17.31 4.12 -2.50
CA ARG A 24 16.74 3.22 -1.47
C ARG A 24 16.64 1.77 -1.95
N SER A 25 17.19 1.45 -3.13
CA SER A 25 17.03 0.15 -3.80
C SER A 25 15.58 -0.33 -3.90
N ALA A 26 14.64 0.62 -3.97
CA ALA A 26 13.21 0.35 -3.99
C ALA A 26 12.65 0.54 -5.42
N LYS A 27 11.49 -0.07 -5.69
CA LYS A 27 10.81 0.02 -6.98
C LYS A 27 9.34 0.34 -6.81
N TRP A 28 8.77 0.99 -7.82
CA TRP A 28 7.32 1.09 -7.95
C TRP A 28 6.75 -0.27 -8.34
N GLU A 29 5.74 -0.71 -7.59
CA GLU A 29 4.94 -1.88 -7.94
C GLU A 29 3.65 -1.40 -8.61
N GLN A 30 3.51 -1.70 -9.90
CA GLN A 30 2.31 -1.36 -10.65
C GLN A 30 1.22 -2.40 -10.36
N MET A 31 0.06 -1.93 -9.91
CA MET A 31 -1.16 -2.72 -9.84
C MET A 31 -1.95 -2.60 -11.15
N LEU A 32 -2.60 -3.69 -11.54
CA LEU A 32 -3.59 -3.68 -12.61
C LEU A 32 -4.82 -2.84 -12.20
N PRO A 33 -5.55 -2.25 -13.15
CA PRO A 33 -6.74 -1.47 -12.84
C PRO A 33 -7.75 -2.20 -11.95
N GLU A 34 -7.92 -3.50 -12.13
CA GLU A 34 -8.84 -4.37 -11.40
C GLU A 34 -8.25 -5.01 -10.15
N GLU A 35 -6.98 -4.74 -9.83
CA GLU A 35 -6.36 -5.23 -8.61
C GLU A 35 -6.84 -4.42 -7.40
N GLN A 36 -7.06 -5.12 -6.29
CA GLN A 36 -7.32 -4.56 -4.97
C GLN A 36 -6.52 -5.34 -3.93
N ILE A 37 -6.01 -4.63 -2.93
CA ILE A 37 -5.40 -5.27 -1.75
C ILE A 37 -6.53 -5.82 -0.88
N ILE A 38 -6.53 -7.13 -0.66
CA ILE A 38 -7.57 -7.83 0.11
C ILE A 38 -7.05 -8.45 1.40
N ALA A 39 -5.74 -8.60 1.54
CA ALA A 39 -5.11 -8.95 2.80
C ALA A 39 -3.73 -8.31 2.90
N VAL A 40 -3.30 -8.09 4.14
CA VAL A 40 -1.95 -7.69 4.49
C VAL A 40 -1.45 -8.62 5.58
N GLU A 41 -0.20 -9.04 5.46
CA GLU A 41 0.49 -9.78 6.51
C GLU A 41 1.95 -9.36 6.58
N GLY A 42 2.62 -9.64 7.67
CA GLY A 42 4.03 -9.28 7.84
C GLY A 42 4.46 -9.39 9.29
N HIS A 43 5.55 -8.74 9.62
CA HIS A 43 6.15 -8.74 10.95
C HIS A 43 6.38 -7.32 11.43
N HIS A 44 6.13 -7.10 12.72
CA HIS A 44 6.49 -5.88 13.42
C HIS A 44 8.00 -5.60 13.35
N CYS A 45 8.39 -4.36 13.61
CA CYS A 45 9.80 -3.95 13.67
C CYS A 45 10.19 -3.58 15.11
N SER A 46 11.09 -4.35 15.74
CA SER A 46 11.55 -4.03 17.10
C SER A 46 12.39 -2.73 17.16
N ALA A 47 12.95 -2.29 16.04
CA ALA A 47 13.70 -1.03 15.93
C ALA A 47 12.82 0.24 15.81
N GLY A 48 11.49 0.11 15.83
CA GLY A 48 10.57 1.25 15.86
C GLY A 48 10.30 1.93 14.51
N TYR A 49 10.76 1.35 13.39
CA TYR A 49 10.35 1.74 12.02
C TYR A 49 8.88 1.35 11.74
N LEU A 50 8.41 1.36 10.49
CA LEU A 50 7.01 1.05 10.17
C LEU A 50 6.68 -0.43 10.44
N ALA A 51 7.39 -1.33 9.76
CA ALA A 51 7.30 -2.79 9.88
C ALA A 51 8.63 -3.40 9.45
N TRP A 52 8.89 -4.66 9.83
CA TRP A 52 10.07 -5.38 9.35
C TRP A 52 9.86 -5.88 7.92
N ASP A 53 8.70 -6.50 7.66
CA ASP A 53 8.21 -6.80 6.31
C ASP A 53 6.69 -6.62 6.21
N ILE A 54 6.21 -6.56 4.97
CA ILE A 54 4.80 -6.54 4.63
C ILE A 54 4.59 -7.24 3.28
N ASP A 55 3.63 -8.15 3.25
CA ASP A 55 3.05 -8.76 2.07
C ASP A 55 1.67 -8.17 1.81
N LEU A 56 1.47 -7.64 0.59
CA LEU A 56 0.17 -7.23 0.08
C LEU A 56 -0.39 -8.35 -0.79
N VAL A 57 -1.52 -8.93 -0.38
CA VAL A 57 -2.22 -9.96 -1.16
C VAL A 57 -3.33 -9.29 -1.96
N LEU A 58 -3.29 -9.49 -3.28
CA LEU A 58 -4.26 -8.92 -4.21
C LEU A 58 -5.40 -9.90 -4.50
N ASN A 59 -6.56 -9.39 -4.89
CA ASN A 59 -7.73 -10.17 -5.30
C ASN A 59 -7.46 -11.11 -6.50
N THR A 60 -6.44 -10.83 -7.30
CA THR A 60 -5.97 -11.65 -8.43
C THR A 60 -5.11 -12.84 -7.98
N GLY A 61 -4.78 -12.96 -6.70
CA GLY A 61 -3.86 -13.95 -6.16
C GLY A 61 -2.38 -13.54 -6.22
N ARG A 62 -2.05 -12.41 -6.87
CA ARG A 62 -0.71 -11.83 -6.84
C ARG A 62 -0.36 -11.37 -5.42
N ARG A 63 0.89 -11.61 -5.01
CA ARG A 63 1.48 -11.09 -3.76
C ARG A 63 2.60 -10.11 -4.09
N ILE A 64 2.65 -9.01 -3.35
CA ILE A 64 3.73 -8.03 -3.42
C ILE A 64 4.41 -7.96 -2.05
N HIS A 65 5.71 -8.26 -2.01
CA HIS A 65 6.50 -8.31 -0.78
C HIS A 65 7.42 -7.09 -0.65
N PHE A 66 7.48 -6.50 0.54
CA PHE A 66 8.47 -5.51 0.93
C PHE A 66 9.06 -5.91 2.28
N GLY A 67 10.39 -6.01 2.38
CA GLY A 67 11.04 -6.47 3.61
C GLY A 67 12.40 -5.84 3.85
N GLY A 68 12.76 -5.71 5.12
CA GLY A 68 14.11 -5.40 5.58
C GLY A 68 15.02 -6.62 5.53
N VAL A 69 16.33 -6.39 5.68
CA VAL A 69 17.36 -7.45 5.64
C VAL A 69 17.95 -7.76 7.01
N ASN A 70 17.67 -6.95 8.03
CA ASN A 70 18.20 -7.13 9.38
C ASN A 70 17.23 -7.98 10.22
N GLU A 71 17.52 -9.27 10.37
CA GLU A 71 16.67 -10.22 11.10
C GLU A 71 16.54 -9.90 12.59
N ASP A 72 17.53 -9.24 13.21
CA ASP A 72 17.47 -8.84 14.62
C ASP A 72 16.33 -7.86 14.91
N TRP A 73 15.82 -7.19 13.86
CA TRP A 73 14.71 -6.25 13.96
C TRP A 73 13.33 -6.88 13.76
N ARG A 74 13.29 -8.19 13.46
CA ARG A 74 12.04 -8.89 13.18
C ARG A 74 11.25 -9.12 14.46
N GLY A 75 10.06 -8.52 14.51
CA GLY A 75 9.10 -8.69 15.60
C GLY A 75 8.05 -9.75 15.31
N ASN A 76 7.00 -9.75 16.14
CA ASN A 76 5.86 -10.66 15.99
C ASN A 76 5.13 -10.46 14.67
N ARG A 77 4.50 -11.55 14.19
CA ARG A 77 3.64 -11.53 13.00
C ARG A 77 2.35 -10.75 13.25
N TYR A 78 1.87 -10.09 12.22
CA TYR A 78 0.50 -9.60 12.10
C TYR A 78 -0.13 -10.08 10.78
N ASP A 79 -1.44 -10.22 10.79
CA ASP A 79 -2.23 -10.58 9.61
C ASP A 79 -3.61 -9.92 9.67
N PHE A 80 -4.09 -9.49 8.52
CA PHE A 80 -5.42 -8.90 8.39
C PHE A 80 -5.98 -9.20 6.99
N LYS A 81 -7.23 -9.67 6.95
CA LYS A 81 -7.98 -9.88 5.73
C LYS A 81 -9.18 -8.95 5.69
N ALA A 82 -9.36 -8.24 4.57
CA ALA A 82 -10.50 -7.39 4.35
C ALA A 82 -11.80 -8.20 4.45
N PRO A 83 -12.86 -7.66 5.09
CA PRO A 83 -14.18 -8.27 5.07
C PRO A 83 -14.71 -8.43 3.63
N PRO A 84 -15.64 -9.38 3.40
CA PRO A 84 -16.27 -9.53 2.09
C PRO A 84 -16.84 -8.20 1.56
N GLY A 85 -16.59 -7.91 0.28
CA GLY A 85 -17.06 -6.68 -0.36
C GLY A 85 -16.20 -5.43 -0.10
N LYS A 86 -15.10 -5.55 0.66
CA LYS A 86 -14.18 -4.45 0.97
C LYS A 86 -12.77 -4.69 0.43
N TYR A 87 -12.00 -3.61 0.34
CA TYR A 87 -10.57 -3.62 0.01
C TYR A 87 -9.79 -2.69 0.93
N ILE A 88 -8.52 -3.01 1.16
CA ILE A 88 -7.61 -2.26 2.02
C ILE A 88 -7.12 -1.03 1.27
N VAL A 89 -7.17 0.12 1.93
CA VAL A 89 -6.69 1.40 1.39
C VAL A 89 -5.50 1.97 2.16
N GLN A 90 -5.35 1.59 3.43
CA GLN A 90 -4.31 2.11 4.30
C GLN A 90 -3.99 1.09 5.40
N VAL A 91 -2.70 0.97 5.71
CA VAL A 91 -2.20 0.24 6.88
C VAL A 91 -1.53 1.25 7.78
N ASN A 92 -1.99 1.34 9.02
CA ASN A 92 -1.53 2.31 10.00
C ASN A 92 -0.45 1.67 10.87
N PHE A 93 0.75 2.23 10.81
CA PHE A 93 1.89 1.79 11.61
C PHE A 93 2.24 2.82 12.68
N SER A 94 2.61 2.36 13.87
CA SER A 94 3.18 3.21 14.91
C SER A 94 4.15 2.40 15.76
N ASN A 95 5.35 2.95 15.97
CA ASN A 95 6.43 2.36 16.78
C ASN A 95 6.69 0.88 16.45
N GLY A 96 6.81 0.53 15.17
CA GLY A 96 7.09 -0.85 14.75
C GLY A 96 5.88 -1.77 14.69
N LEU A 97 4.69 -1.29 15.05
CA LEU A 97 3.50 -2.12 15.19
C LEU A 97 2.43 -1.74 14.17
N CYS A 98 1.73 -2.74 13.61
CA CYS A 98 0.52 -2.53 12.85
C CYS A 98 -0.63 -2.19 13.82
N GLN A 99 -1.07 -0.94 13.81
CA GLN A 99 -2.10 -0.42 14.73
C GLN A 99 -3.52 -0.52 14.16
N GLY A 100 -3.65 -0.71 12.85
CA GLY A 100 -4.96 -0.84 12.23
C GLY A 100 -4.90 -0.86 10.71
N VAL A 101 -5.98 -1.31 10.11
CA VAL A 101 -6.13 -1.39 8.65
C VAL A 101 -7.45 -0.76 8.26
N GLU A 102 -7.40 0.20 7.34
CA GLU A 102 -8.58 0.87 6.83
C GLU A 102 -9.05 0.21 5.54
N CYS A 103 -10.36 0.03 5.44
CA CYS A 103 -11.01 -0.60 4.31
C CYS A 103 -12.07 0.31 3.70
N LYS A 104 -12.27 0.22 2.38
CA LYS A 104 -13.39 0.84 1.66
C LYS A 104 -14.21 -0.21 0.91
N ASP A 105 -15.44 0.14 0.56
CA ASP A 105 -16.34 -0.77 -0.18
C ASP A 105 -15.96 -0.85 -1.66
N LEU A 106 -15.93 -2.06 -2.22
CA LEU A 106 -15.73 -2.29 -3.66
C LEU A 106 -16.83 -1.62 -4.51
N ALA A 107 -18.04 -1.53 -3.98
CA ALA A 107 -19.15 -0.82 -4.63
C ALA A 107 -18.88 0.68 -4.80
N LEU A 108 -18.12 1.30 -3.90
CA LEU A 108 -17.70 2.70 -4.05
C LEU A 108 -16.67 2.84 -5.19
N LEU A 109 -15.71 1.92 -5.26
CA LEU A 109 -14.70 1.89 -6.31
C LEU A 109 -15.32 1.74 -7.71
N GLY A 110 -16.29 0.84 -7.86
CA GLY A 110 -17.03 0.66 -9.11
C GLY A 110 -17.87 1.88 -9.52
N ARG A 111 -18.34 2.70 -8.56
CA ARG A 111 -19.02 3.97 -8.86
C ARG A 111 -18.04 5.04 -9.32
N LEU A 112 -16.91 5.19 -8.63
CA LEU A 112 -15.87 6.17 -8.97
C LEU A 112 -15.24 5.92 -10.34
N ARG A 113 -14.98 4.66 -10.69
CA ARG A 113 -14.43 4.30 -12.01
C ARG A 113 -15.38 4.64 -13.15
N ARG A 114 -16.68 4.42 -12.95
CA ARG A 114 -17.72 4.75 -13.95
C ARG A 114 -17.80 6.26 -14.17
N SER A 115 -17.90 7.04 -13.11
CA SER A 115 -17.98 8.51 -13.23
C SER A 115 -16.74 9.12 -13.88
N GLN A 116 -15.54 8.59 -13.57
CA GLN A 116 -14.30 9.03 -14.22
C GLN A 116 -14.25 8.68 -15.71
N LEU A 117 -14.73 7.50 -16.10
CA LEU A 117 -14.79 7.10 -17.51
C LEU A 117 -15.77 8.00 -18.30
N GLU A 118 -16.94 8.26 -17.74
CA GLU A 118 -17.96 9.15 -18.32
C GLU A 118 -17.41 10.57 -18.52
N ALA A 119 -16.74 11.13 -17.49
CA ALA A 119 -16.12 12.45 -17.58
C ALA A 119 -15.03 12.51 -18.67
N ARG A 120 -14.20 11.46 -18.80
CA ARG A 120 -13.16 11.38 -19.84
C ARG A 120 -13.76 11.30 -21.25
N LEU A 121 -14.82 10.51 -21.43
CA LEU A 121 -15.51 10.40 -22.72
C LEU A 121 -16.20 11.70 -23.12
N ALA A 122 -16.75 12.45 -22.17
CA ALA A 122 -17.33 13.76 -22.42
C ALA A 122 -16.27 14.79 -22.82
N ALA A 123 -15.12 14.78 -22.16
CA ALA A 123 -14.00 15.68 -22.47
C ALA A 123 -13.35 15.40 -23.84
N SER A 124 -13.39 14.16 -24.34
CA SER A 124 -12.84 13.80 -25.66
C SER A 124 -13.74 14.15 -26.85
N ARG A 125 -14.94 14.67 -26.61
CA ARG A 125 -15.92 15.08 -27.63
C ARG A 125 -15.94 16.60 -27.88
N GLN A 126 -15.09 17.35 -27.19
CA GLN A 126 -14.86 18.80 -27.35
C GLN A 126 -13.54 19.03 -28.08
#